data_AF-A0A920QHF3-F1
#
_entry.id   AF-A0A920QHF3-F1
#
_cell.length_a   1.000
_cell.length_b   1.000
_cell.length_c   1.000
_cell.angle_alpha   90.00
_cell.angle_beta   90.00
_cell.angle_gamma   90.00
#
_symmetry.space_group_name_H-M   'P 1'
#
loop_
_entity.id
_entity.type
_entity.pdbx_description
1 polymer ?
#
loop_
_entity_poly.entity_id
_entity_poly.type
_entity_poly.pdbx_seq_one_letter_code
_entity_poly.pdbx_strand_id
1 'polypeptide(L)' 'MPKIELKNVYKIFGEDPQSVLPLVQNGATKEEILEETKHTVGLDNVSISVEEGETFV' A
#
# COMPACT_ATOMS: atom_id res chain seq x y z
N MET A 1 -12.29 12.84 16.88
CA MET A 1 -11.10 12.00 16.63
C MET A 1 -11.60 10.88 15.75
N PRO A 2 -10.91 10.58 14.64
CA PRO A 2 -11.36 9.55 13.73
C PRO A 2 -11.55 8.24 14.46
N LYS A 3 -12.64 7.52 14.14
CA LYS A 3 -12.95 6.22 14.71
C LYS A 3 -11.95 5.17 14.22
N ILE A 4 -11.52 5.30 12.97
CA ILE A 4 -10.47 4.48 12.36
C ILE A 4 -9.47 5.42 11.70
N GLU A 5 -8.17 5.22 11.94
CA GLU A 5 -7.10 5.96 11.29
C GLU A 5 -6.06 4.98 10.75
N LEU A 6 -5.78 5.07 9.45
CA LEU A 6 -4.72 4.36 8.76
C LEU A 6 -3.71 5.36 8.22
N LYS A 7 -2.42 5.10 8.45
CA LYS A 7 -1.33 5.97 8.02
C LYS A 7 -0.29 5.15 7.28
N ASN A 8 0.08 5.64 6.09
CA ASN A 8 1.17 5.10 5.28
C ASN A 8 1.07 3.58 5.07
N VAL A 9 -0.13 3.09 4.74
CA VAL A 9 -0.40 1.66 4.58
C VAL A 9 0.03 1.18 3.21
N TYR A 10 0.81 0.12 3.20
CA TYR A 10 1.25 -0.59 2.00
C TYR A 10 0.71 -2.02 2.02
N LYS A 11 0.37 -2.55 0.84
CA LYS A 11 0.04 -3.95 0.65
C LYS A 11 0.70 -4.45 -0.61
N ILE A 12 1.61 -5.40 -0.45
CA ILE A 12 2.36 -6.01 -1.53
C ILE A 12 2.10 -7.51 -1.49
N PHE A 13 1.82 -8.11 -2.64
CA PHE A 13 1.63 -9.54 -2.83
C PHE A 13 2.83 -10.12 -3.59
N GLY A 14 3.24 -11.34 -3.27
CA GLY A 14 4.40 -12.02 -3.86
C GLY A 14 5.18 -12.80 -2.80
N GLU A 15 6.24 -13.47 -3.24
CA GLU A 15 7.18 -14.18 -2.37
C GLU A 15 8.17 -13.19 -1.74
N ASP A 16 8.25 -13.16 -0.41
CA ASP A 16 9.05 -12.19 0.34
C ASP A 16 8.75 -10.70 0.00
N PRO A 17 7.52 -10.23 0.24
CA PRO A 17 7.07 -8.89 -0.16
C PRO A 17 7.78 -7.73 0.55
N GLN A 18 8.48 -8.00 1.66
CA GLN A 18 9.26 -6.97 2.35
C GLN A 18 10.51 -6.58 1.56
N SER A 19 11.06 -7.49 0.75
CA SER A 19 12.25 -7.24 -0.08
C SER A 19 12.05 -6.12 -1.10
N VAL A 20 10.82 -5.92 -1.58
CA VAL A 20 10.47 -4.95 -2.62
C VAL A 20 9.88 -3.64 -2.07
N LEU A 21 9.55 -3.57 -0.78
CA LEU A 21 9.02 -2.35 -0.15
C LEU A 21 9.90 -1.11 -0.39
N PRO A 22 11.26 -1.18 -0.32
CA PRO A 22 12.10 -0.02 -0.62
C PRO A 22 11.94 0.50 -2.05
N LEU A 23 11.70 -0.38 -3.04
CA LEU A 23 11.47 0.03 -4.43
C LEU A 23 10.16 0.82 -4.56
N VAL A 24 9.09 0.33 -3.91
CA VAL A 24 7.80 1.05 -3.85
C VAL A 24 7.99 2.43 -3.21
N GLN A 25 8.66 2.49 -2.06
CA GLN A 25 8.88 3.75 -1.33
C GLN A 25 9.76 4.74 -2.10
N ASN A 26 10.65 4.25 -2.97
CA ASN A 26 11.48 5.08 -3.85
C ASN A 26 10.76 5.51 -5.13
N GLY A 27 9.47 5.16 -5.29
CA GLY A 27 8.63 5.65 -6.38
C GLY A 27 8.66 4.78 -7.65
N ALA A 28 9.16 3.54 -7.57
CA ALA A 28 9.00 2.58 -8.67
C ALA A 28 7.51 2.35 -8.95
N THR A 29 7.15 2.29 -10.22
CA THR A 29 5.77 2.07 -10.67
C THR A 29 5.31 0.65 -10.38
N LYS A 30 3.99 0.44 -10.36
CA LYS A 30 3.42 -0.90 -10.12
C LYS A 30 3.80 -1.87 -11.23
N GLU A 31 3.88 -1.37 -12.45
CA GLU A 31 4.29 -2.10 -13.64
C GLU A 31 5.75 -2.55 -13.54
N GLU A 32 6.68 -1.65 -13.21
CA GLU A 32 8.10 -1.99 -13.01
C GLU A 32 8.27 -3.05 -11.92
N ILE A 33 7.60 -2.89 -10.77
CA ILE A 33 7.68 -3.86 -9.67
C ILE A 33 7.14 -5.22 -10.10
N LEU A 34 6.02 -5.26 -10.83
CA LEU A 34 5.47 -6.51 -11.33
C LEU A 34 6.38 -7.20 -12.34
N GLU A 35 6.92 -6.45 -13.29
CA GLU A 35 7.76 -6.99 -14.35
C GLU A 35 9.08 -7.56 -13.80
N GLU A 36 9.77 -6.78 -12.95
CA GLU A 36 11.10 -7.10 -12.42
C GLU A 36 11.06 -8.13 -11.29
N THR A 37 10.08 -8.02 -10.38
CA THR A 37 10.09 -8.78 -9.12
C THR A 37 8.99 -9.83 -9.01
N LYS A 38 8.03 -9.85 -9.95
CA LYS A 38 6.80 -10.65 -9.88
C LYS A 38 5.91 -10.36 -8.66
N HIS A 39 6.10 -9.21 -8.03
CA HIS A 39 5.24 -8.72 -6.96
C HIS A 39 4.13 -7.81 -7.48
N THR A 40 3.00 -7.77 -6.80
CA THR A 40 1.91 -6.84 -7.11
C THR A 40 1.70 -5.86 -5.96
N VAL A 41 1.71 -4.55 -6.25
CA VAL A 41 1.43 -3.49 -5.27
C VAL A 41 -0.08 -3.21 -5.23
N GLY A 42 -0.76 -3.74 -4.22
CA GLY A 42 -2.20 -3.54 -3.99
C GLY A 42 -2.53 -2.19 -3.36
N LEU A 43 -1.78 -1.78 -2.34
CA LEU A 43 -1.89 -0.46 -1.70
C LEU A 43 -0.51 0.19 -1.68
N ASP A 44 -0.46 1.48 -2.03
CA ASP A 44 0.74 2.29 -2.09
C ASP A 44 0.51 3.57 -1.27
N ASN A 45 1.22 3.67 -0.13
CA ASN A 45 1.21 4.81 0.78
C ASN A 45 -0.19 5.35 1.15
N VAL A 46 -1.15 4.45 1.38
CA VAL A 46 -2.55 4.85 1.62
C VAL A 46 -2.71 5.36 3.04
N SER A 47 -3.28 6.56 3.19
CA SER A 47 -3.67 7.13 4.47
C SER A 47 -5.14 7.52 4.44
N ILE A 48 -5.93 7.02 5.39
CA ILE A 48 -7.37 7.30 5.50
C ILE A 48 -7.76 7.54 6.95
N SER A 49 -8.79 8.35 7.15
CA SER A 49 -9.45 8.58 8.43
C SER A 49 -10.95 8.40 8.23
N VAL A 50 -11.59 7.60 9.07
CA VAL A 50 -13.03 7.35 9.03
C VAL A 50 -13.64 7.81 10.34
N GLU A 51 -14.61 8.72 10.27
CA GLU A 51 -15.32 9.25 11.44
C GLU A 51 -16.47 8.32 11.89
N GLU A 52 -16.97 8.51 13.10
CA GLU A 52 -18.06 7.69 13.62
C GLU A 52 -19.36 7.92 12.83
N GLY A 53 -19.95 6.83 12.33
CA GLY A 53 -21.15 6.88 11.47
C GLY A 53 -20.89 7.11 9.98
N GLU A 54 -19.63 7.33 9.58
CA GLU A 54 -19.25 7.45 8.17
C GLU A 54 -19.24 6.07 7.48
N THR A 55 -19.74 6.02 6.24
CA THR A 55 -19.58 4.86 5.35
C THR A 55 -18.54 5.19 4.29
N PHE A 56 -17.46 4.42 4.25
CA PHE A 56 -16.34 4.58 3.33
C PHE A 56 -16.22 3.30 2.48
N VAL A 57 -16.28 3.43 1.14
CA VAL A 57 -16.25 2.32 0.16
C VAL A 57 -15.14 2.48 -0.87
#